data_AF-A0AAN9A2E4-F1
#
_entry.id   AF-A0AAN9A2E4-F1
#
_cell.length_a   1.000
_cell.length_b   1.000
_cell.length_c   1.000
_cell.angle_alpha   90.00
_cell.angle_beta   90.00
_cell.angle_gamma   90.00
#
_symmetry.space_group_name_H-M   'P 1'
#
loop_
_entity.id
_entity.type
_entity.pdbx_description
1 polymer ?
#
loop_
_entity_poly.entity_id
_entity_poly.type
_entity_poly.pdbx_seq_one_letter_code
_entity_poly.pdbx_strand_id
1 'polypeptide(L)'
;MLVSDLRKEFYDVIKGKRVLVLTHFDIDGICASKILQSLFKTDHILYTVVPIQTCSDLVEAYQHHAEQIKHIVLLNCGGCIDVVDILQPEDDIVIFIADSHRPLDICNIYSGEQVRILTKLGDDEEVPAFNDVFRDDESEDEGEESDEEGGKRQRFDEATLEKRRERRLWEQQRNKILFNYMQFSYYGSPVSVASFFFFCK
;
A
#
# COMPACT_ATOMS: atom_id res chain seq x y z
N MET A 1 -3.96 0.33 -5.72
CA MET A 1 -5.17 0.79 -6.47
C MET A 1 -6.41 0.76 -5.58
N LEU A 2 -7.30 1.75 -5.71
CA LEU A 2 -8.61 1.77 -5.05
C LEU A 2 -9.61 0.87 -5.79
N VAL A 3 -10.27 -0.02 -5.05
CA VAL A 3 -11.26 -0.95 -5.60
C VAL A 3 -12.59 -0.25 -5.82
N SER A 4 -13.16 -0.37 -7.02
CA SER A 4 -14.46 0.22 -7.37
C SER A 4 -15.62 -0.73 -7.10
N ASP A 5 -15.47 -2.01 -7.46
CA ASP A 5 -16.44 -3.08 -7.27
C ASP A 5 -15.86 -4.18 -6.36
N LEU A 6 -16.20 -4.10 -5.08
CA LEU A 6 -15.77 -5.02 -4.04
C LEU A 6 -16.15 -6.48 -4.32
N ARG A 7 -17.21 -6.73 -5.08
CA ARG A 7 -17.60 -8.10 -5.42
C ARG A 7 -16.65 -8.68 -6.45
N LYS A 8 -16.46 -7.98 -7.57
CA LYS A 8 -15.66 -8.48 -8.70
C LYS A 8 -14.16 -8.41 -8.45
N GLU A 9 -13.69 -7.32 -7.85
CA GLU A 9 -12.26 -7.03 -7.72
C GLU A 9 -11.66 -7.58 -6.43
N PHE A 10 -12.48 -7.94 -5.44
CA PHE A 10 -12.05 -8.57 -4.19
C PHE A 10 -12.68 -9.95 -3.99
N TYR A 11 -14.00 -10.04 -3.80
CA TYR A 11 -14.63 -11.28 -3.34
C TYR A 11 -14.51 -12.44 -4.34
N ASP A 12 -14.83 -12.19 -5.61
CA ASP A 12 -14.72 -13.19 -6.68
C ASP A 12 -13.25 -13.60 -6.92
N VAL A 13 -12.29 -12.74 -6.60
CA VAL A 13 -10.85 -13.01 -6.74
C VAL A 13 -10.35 -13.99 -5.67
N ILE A 14 -10.86 -13.91 -4.45
CA ILE A 14 -10.45 -14.76 -3.33
C ILE A 14 -11.27 -16.04 -3.22
N LYS A 15 -12.45 -16.09 -3.87
CA LYS A 15 -13.33 -17.26 -3.84
C LYS A 15 -12.62 -18.50 -4.39
N GLY A 16 -12.65 -19.59 -3.62
CA GLY A 16 -11.98 -20.85 -3.97
C GLY A 16 -10.46 -20.84 -3.77
N LYS A 17 -9.88 -19.79 -3.19
CA LYS A 17 -8.44 -19.69 -2.88
C LYS A 17 -8.19 -19.76 -1.38
N ARG A 18 -6.93 -19.95 -1.00
CA ARG A 18 -6.49 -19.86 0.39
C ARG A 18 -6.15 -18.40 0.71
N VAL A 19 -6.70 -17.88 1.80
CA VAL A 19 -6.58 -16.47 2.18
C VAL A 19 -5.91 -16.32 3.55
N LEU A 20 -4.91 -15.45 3.65
CA LEU A 20 -4.36 -15.00 4.93
C LEU A 20 -5.06 -13.71 5.34
N VAL A 21 -5.62 -13.65 6.53
CA VAL A 21 -6.26 -12.47 7.08
C VAL A 21 -5.43 -11.97 8.26
N LEU A 22 -4.76 -10.84 8.08
CA LEU A 22 -4.00 -10.17 9.13
C LEU A 22 -4.87 -9.04 9.66
N THR A 23 -5.26 -9.13 10.93
CA THR A 23 -6.19 -8.16 11.53
C THR A 23 -5.51 -7.40 12.63
N HIS A 24 -5.66 -6.07 12.65
CA HIS A 24 -5.22 -5.29 13.78
C HIS A 24 -5.92 -5.74 15.07
N PHE A 25 -5.20 -5.72 16.18
CA PHE A 25 -5.69 -6.11 17.50
C PHE A 25 -6.45 -4.96 18.16
N ASP A 26 -7.51 -4.53 17.52
CA ASP A 26 -8.43 -3.51 18.00
C ASP A 26 -9.89 -3.96 17.85
N ILE A 27 -10.83 -3.16 18.36
CA ILE A 27 -12.25 -3.51 18.34
C ILE A 27 -12.76 -3.59 16.89
N ASP A 28 -12.40 -2.63 16.05
CA ASP A 28 -12.91 -2.56 14.67
C ASP A 28 -12.34 -3.70 13.81
N GLY A 29 -11.04 -3.97 13.91
CA GLY A 29 -10.38 -5.10 13.25
C GLY A 29 -10.99 -6.45 13.66
N ILE A 30 -11.21 -6.66 14.97
CA ILE A 30 -11.85 -7.89 15.46
C ILE A 30 -13.27 -8.03 14.90
N CYS A 31 -14.08 -6.97 14.94
CA CYS A 31 -15.44 -6.98 14.38
C CYS A 31 -15.45 -7.26 12.87
N ALA A 32 -14.61 -6.55 12.10
CA ALA A 32 -14.44 -6.77 10.66
C ALA A 32 -14.02 -8.21 10.35
N SER A 33 -13.04 -8.74 11.10
CA SER A 33 -12.55 -10.10 10.93
C SER A 33 -13.66 -11.13 11.18
N LYS A 34 -14.57 -10.91 12.14
CA LYS A 34 -15.67 -11.83 12.43
C LYS A 34 -16.75 -11.82 11.36
N ILE A 35 -17.05 -10.65 10.79
CA ILE A 35 -17.95 -10.52 9.64
C ILE A 35 -17.37 -11.31 8.45
N LEU A 36 -16.09 -11.05 8.12
CA LEU A 36 -15.42 -11.70 7.00
C LEU A 36 -15.29 -13.22 7.18
N GLN A 37 -14.96 -13.68 8.38
CA GLN A 37 -14.93 -15.11 8.72
C GLN A 37 -16.29 -15.79 8.50
N SER A 38 -17.38 -15.11 8.84
CA SER A 38 -18.73 -15.65 8.64
C SER A 38 -19.03 -15.82 7.16
N LEU A 39 -18.64 -14.84 6.34
CA LEU A 39 -18.76 -14.89 4.88
C LEU A 39 -17.93 -16.02 4.27
N PHE A 40 -16.66 -16.14 4.68
CA PHE A 40 -15.76 -17.19 4.21
C PHE A 40 -16.24 -18.60 4.56
N LYS A 41 -16.85 -18.78 5.74
CA LYS A 41 -17.44 -20.06 6.14
C LYS A 41 -18.64 -20.42 5.27
N THR A 42 -19.51 -19.47 4.96
CA THR A 42 -20.68 -19.68 4.10
C THR A 42 -20.27 -20.14 2.70
N ASP A 43 -19.19 -19.56 2.15
CA ASP A 43 -18.70 -19.87 0.80
C ASP A 43 -17.56 -20.90 0.77
N HIS A 44 -17.28 -21.58 1.89
CA HIS A 44 -16.23 -22.59 2.04
C HIS A 44 -14.83 -22.13 1.60
N ILE A 45 -14.51 -20.86 1.81
CA ILE A 45 -13.18 -20.30 1.56
C ILE A 45 -12.23 -20.76 2.67
N LEU A 46 -11.07 -21.30 2.31
CA LEU A 46 -10.04 -21.68 3.27
C LEU A 46 -9.26 -20.44 3.70
N TYR A 47 -9.19 -20.18 4.99
CA TYR A 47 -8.53 -18.99 5.50
C TYR A 47 -7.75 -19.24 6.79
N THR A 48 -6.78 -18.36 7.06
CA THR A 48 -6.05 -18.28 8.32
C THR A 48 -6.17 -16.86 8.84
N VAL A 49 -6.58 -16.67 10.10
CA VAL A 49 -6.68 -15.34 10.72
C VAL A 49 -5.56 -15.21 11.75
N VAL A 50 -4.78 -14.14 11.64
CA VAL A 50 -3.71 -13.80 12.58
C VAL A 50 -3.94 -12.38 13.10
N PRO A 51 -4.11 -12.19 14.42
CA PRO A 51 -4.13 -10.86 15.01
C PRO A 51 -2.71 -10.28 15.07
N ILE A 52 -2.58 -8.99 14.75
CA ILE A 52 -1.32 -8.25 14.77
C ILE A 52 -1.44 -6.99 15.64
N GLN A 53 -0.42 -6.70 16.45
CA GLN A 53 -0.35 -5.48 17.26
C GLN A 53 0.65 -4.48 16.68
N THR A 54 1.78 -4.99 16.19
CA THR A 54 2.90 -4.18 15.70
C THR A 54 3.22 -4.47 14.24
N CYS A 55 4.03 -3.58 13.63
CA CYS A 55 4.57 -3.82 12.29
C CYS A 55 5.49 -5.06 12.26
N SER A 56 6.22 -5.32 13.34
CA SER A 56 7.04 -6.54 13.44
C SER A 56 6.17 -7.80 13.39
N ASP A 57 5.03 -7.80 14.08
CA ASP A 57 4.08 -8.93 14.06
C ASP A 57 3.52 -9.15 12.64
N LEU A 58 3.29 -8.07 11.90
CA LEU A 58 2.84 -8.12 10.50
C LEU A 58 3.86 -8.83 9.62
N VAL A 59 5.14 -8.44 9.71
CA VAL A 59 6.24 -9.05 8.95
C VAL A 59 6.43 -10.53 9.33
N GLU A 60 6.44 -10.84 10.62
CA GLU A 60 6.60 -12.21 11.11
C GLU A 60 5.43 -13.10 10.65
N ALA A 61 4.19 -12.62 10.80
CA ALA A 61 3.00 -13.35 10.35
C ALA A 61 3.00 -13.58 8.83
N TYR A 62 3.46 -12.60 8.05
CA TYR A 62 3.61 -12.75 6.61
C TYR A 62 4.66 -13.82 6.27
N GLN A 63 5.87 -13.73 6.82
CA GLN A 63 6.96 -14.66 6.55
C GLN A 63 6.60 -16.12 6.88
N HIS A 64 5.85 -16.34 7.96
CA HIS A 64 5.38 -17.68 8.33
C HIS A 64 4.38 -18.29 7.33
N HIS A 65 3.75 -17.48 6.49
CA HIS A 65 2.67 -17.90 5.61
C HIS A 65 2.93 -17.65 4.11
N ALA A 66 3.99 -16.90 3.78
CA ALA A 66 4.31 -16.44 2.43
C ALA A 66 4.39 -17.58 1.39
N GLU A 67 5.03 -18.71 1.72
CA GLU A 67 5.23 -19.82 0.77
C GLU A 67 3.94 -20.51 0.30
N GLN A 68 2.83 -20.37 1.04
CA GLN A 68 1.61 -21.15 0.82
C GLN A 68 0.39 -20.31 0.42
N ILE A 69 0.52 -18.98 0.42
CA ILE A 69 -0.63 -18.08 0.31
C ILE A 69 -0.31 -16.94 -0.65
N LYS A 70 -1.16 -16.79 -1.67
CA LYS A 70 -1.08 -15.72 -2.68
C LYS A 70 -2.07 -14.58 -2.45
N HIS A 71 -2.98 -14.72 -1.49
CA HIS A 71 -4.07 -13.77 -1.24
C HIS A 71 -4.05 -13.36 0.22
N ILE A 72 -3.74 -12.09 0.48
CA ILE A 72 -3.59 -11.55 1.83
C ILE A 72 -4.59 -10.43 2.02
N VAL A 73 -5.26 -10.39 3.18
CA VAL A 73 -6.23 -9.36 3.55
C VAL A 73 -5.76 -8.71 4.85
N LEU A 74 -5.41 -7.44 4.78
CA LEU A 74 -5.09 -6.59 5.92
C LEU A 74 -6.37 -5.89 6.40
N LEU A 75 -6.75 -6.10 7.65
CA LEU A 75 -7.94 -5.50 8.27
C LEU A 75 -7.53 -4.50 9.36
N ASN A 76 -7.92 -3.26 9.15
CA ASN A 76 -7.65 -2.11 10.01
C ASN A 76 -6.14 -1.86 10.27
N CYS A 77 -5.32 -2.24 9.28
CA CYS A 77 -3.87 -2.09 9.30
C CYS A 77 -3.32 -2.03 7.87
N GLY A 78 -2.06 -1.59 7.74
CA GLY A 78 -1.32 -1.55 6.48
C GLY A 78 -1.66 -0.37 5.58
N GLY A 79 -2.68 0.44 5.90
CA GLY A 79 -3.08 1.58 5.09
C GLY A 79 -2.06 2.70 5.07
N CYS A 80 -1.42 2.99 6.21
CA CYS A 80 -0.53 4.15 6.40
C CYS A 80 0.98 3.86 6.22
N ILE A 81 1.33 2.66 5.75
CA ILE A 81 2.71 2.23 5.56
C ILE A 81 2.86 1.64 4.16
N ASP A 82 4.03 1.76 3.54
CA ASP A 82 4.32 1.08 2.28
C ASP A 82 4.39 -0.44 2.52
N VAL A 83 3.32 -1.16 2.15
CA VAL A 83 3.25 -2.61 2.41
C VAL A 83 4.15 -3.40 1.47
N VAL A 84 4.47 -2.86 0.30
CA VAL A 84 5.30 -3.53 -0.69
C VAL A 84 6.75 -3.47 -0.24
N ASP A 85 7.21 -2.29 0.20
CA ASP A 85 8.57 -2.13 0.75
C ASP A 85 8.77 -2.98 2.02
N ILE A 86 7.78 -3.01 2.92
CA ILE A 86 7.90 -3.71 4.21
C ILE A 86 7.82 -5.23 4.05
N LEU A 87 6.90 -5.74 3.23
CA LEU A 87 6.67 -7.19 3.11
C LEU A 87 7.51 -7.83 2.01
N GLN A 88 7.97 -7.05 1.02
CA GLN A 88 8.67 -7.53 -0.17
C GLN A 88 8.00 -8.78 -0.78
N PRO A 89 6.71 -8.68 -1.15
CA PRO A 89 5.97 -9.83 -1.64
C PRO A 89 6.41 -10.27 -3.04
N GLU A 90 6.26 -11.56 -3.34
CA GLU A 90 6.39 -12.07 -4.72
C GLU A 90 5.36 -11.40 -5.65
N ASP A 91 5.70 -11.29 -6.94
CA ASP A 91 4.90 -10.56 -7.94
C ASP A 91 3.46 -11.09 -8.10
N ASP A 92 3.23 -12.37 -7.79
CA ASP A 92 1.92 -13.02 -7.93
C ASP A 92 1.05 -12.95 -6.67
N ILE A 93 1.54 -12.33 -5.60
CA ILE A 93 0.82 -12.10 -4.35
C ILE A 93 -0.04 -10.84 -4.48
N VAL A 94 -1.31 -10.98 -4.08
CA VAL A 94 -2.27 -9.88 -4.03
C VAL A 94 -2.60 -9.55 -2.58
N ILE A 95 -2.36 -8.29 -2.21
CA ILE A 95 -2.61 -7.73 -0.88
C ILE A 95 -3.84 -6.82 -0.95
N PHE A 96 -4.88 -7.19 -0.20
CA PHE A 96 -6.08 -6.39 -0.03
C PHE A 96 -5.99 -5.61 1.28
N ILE A 97 -6.18 -4.30 1.24
CA ILE A 97 -6.08 -3.44 2.42
C ILE A 97 -7.46 -2.84 2.71
N ALA A 98 -8.03 -3.16 3.85
CA ALA A 98 -9.21 -2.49 4.37
C ALA A 98 -8.82 -1.77 5.66
N ASP A 99 -8.38 -0.51 5.56
CA ASP A 99 -7.92 0.27 6.69
C ASP A 99 -8.70 1.57 6.85
N SER A 100 -9.00 1.93 8.09
CA SER A 100 -9.63 3.19 8.48
C SER A 100 -8.61 4.28 8.78
N HIS A 101 -7.35 3.94 9.08
CA HIS A 101 -6.31 4.94 9.34
C HIS A 101 -6.04 5.80 8.10
N ARG A 102 -5.77 7.08 8.31
CA ARG A 102 -5.50 8.08 7.27
C ARG A 102 -4.33 8.99 7.68
N PRO A 103 -3.56 9.51 6.72
CA PRO A 103 -3.69 9.31 5.26
C PRO A 103 -3.21 7.93 4.82
N LEU A 104 -3.67 7.47 3.66
CA LEU A 104 -3.17 6.23 3.06
C LEU A 104 -1.77 6.44 2.48
N ASP A 105 -0.91 5.44 2.58
CA ASP A 105 0.40 5.49 1.95
C ASP A 105 0.27 5.57 0.42
N ILE A 106 1.05 6.47 -0.18
CA ILE A 106 0.95 6.80 -1.60
C ILE A 106 1.41 5.63 -2.47
N CYS A 107 2.44 4.89 -2.04
CA CYS A 107 2.91 3.71 -2.76
C CYS A 107 1.80 2.66 -2.85
N ASN A 108 1.05 2.43 -1.76
CA ASN A 108 -0.09 1.51 -1.78
C ASN A 108 -1.19 1.91 -2.78
N ILE A 109 -1.42 3.21 -2.95
CA ILE A 109 -2.44 3.72 -3.89
C ILE A 109 -2.01 3.42 -5.32
N TYR A 110 -0.75 3.70 -5.64
CA TYR A 110 -0.21 3.61 -7.00
C TYR A 110 0.29 2.20 -7.40
N SER A 111 0.58 1.32 -6.43
CA SER A 111 0.93 -0.10 -6.66
C SER A 111 -0.30 -0.95 -6.99
N GLY A 112 -0.95 -0.66 -8.12
CA GLY A 112 -2.23 -1.27 -8.50
C GLY A 112 -2.22 -2.76 -8.83
N GLU A 113 -1.06 -3.32 -9.16
CA GLU A 113 -0.93 -4.73 -9.52
C GLU A 113 -1.05 -5.65 -8.30
N GLN A 114 -0.29 -5.34 -7.25
CA GLN A 114 -0.22 -6.14 -6.02
C GLN A 114 -1.16 -5.62 -4.92
N VAL A 115 -1.37 -4.29 -4.81
CA VAL A 115 -2.10 -3.68 -3.69
C VAL A 115 -3.49 -3.20 -4.11
N ARG A 116 -4.52 -3.68 -3.39
CA ARG A 116 -5.93 -3.36 -3.63
C ARG A 116 -6.58 -2.81 -2.37
N ILE A 117 -6.90 -1.53 -2.39
CA ILE A 117 -7.48 -0.82 -1.24
C ILE A 117 -9.00 -0.95 -1.32
N LEU A 118 -9.59 -1.56 -0.30
CA LEU A 118 -11.02 -1.89 -0.20
C LEU A 118 -11.86 -0.76 0.40
N THR A 119 -11.22 0.21 1.06
CA THR A 119 -11.91 1.37 1.63
C THR A 119 -11.99 2.50 0.60
N LYS A 120 -13.07 3.28 0.68
CA LYS A 120 -13.23 4.49 -0.13
C LYS A 120 -12.45 5.64 0.49
N LEU A 121 -11.96 6.52 -0.36
CA LEU A 121 -11.47 7.83 0.07
C LEU A 121 -12.64 8.69 0.54
N GLY A 122 -12.38 9.57 1.51
CA GLY A 122 -13.32 10.62 1.89
C GLY A 122 -13.42 11.70 0.81
N ASP A 123 -14.50 12.48 0.81
CA ASP A 123 -14.70 13.56 -0.16
C ASP A 123 -13.63 14.67 -0.04
N ASP A 124 -13.06 14.85 1.16
CA ASP A 124 -12.01 15.83 1.46
C ASP A 124 -10.58 15.26 1.34
N GLU A 125 -10.43 14.00 0.89
CA GLU A 125 -9.14 13.32 0.85
C GLU A 125 -8.48 13.48 -0.53
N GLU A 126 -7.60 14.47 -0.67
CA GLU A 126 -6.88 14.76 -1.91
C GLU A 126 -5.55 13.98 -1.99
N VAL A 127 -5.53 12.93 -2.81
CA VAL A 127 -4.31 12.17 -3.09
C VAL A 127 -3.43 12.93 -4.09
N PRO A 128 -2.13 13.14 -3.79
CA PRO A 128 -1.17 13.76 -4.72
C PRO A 128 -1.12 13.03 -6.07
N ALA A 129 -1.01 13.78 -7.17
CA ALA A 129 -0.93 13.19 -8.50
C ALA A 129 0.39 12.43 -8.73
N PHE A 130 0.35 11.31 -9.46
CA PHE A 130 1.50 10.43 -9.69
C PHE A 130 2.76 11.18 -10.14
N ASN A 131 2.65 12.03 -11.17
CA ASN A 131 3.80 12.75 -11.75
C ASN A 131 4.46 13.76 -10.80
N ASP A 132 3.76 14.17 -9.74
CA ASP A 132 4.28 15.12 -8.76
C ASP A 132 5.10 14.41 -7.65
N VAL A 133 4.96 13.08 -7.54
CA VAL A 133 5.55 12.28 -6.46
C VAL A 133 6.40 11.10 -6.95
N PHE A 134 6.22 10.64 -8.17
CA PHE A 134 7.02 9.62 -8.85
C PHE A 134 7.60 10.15 -10.15
N ARG A 135 8.76 9.64 -10.52
CA ARG A 135 9.47 10.02 -11.75
C ARG A 135 10.08 8.78 -12.41
N ASP A 136 9.84 8.61 -13.70
CA ASP A 136 10.31 7.45 -14.47
C ASP A 136 11.85 7.37 -14.57
N ASP A 137 12.56 8.49 -14.34
CA ASP A 137 14.03 8.57 -14.40
C ASP A 137 14.75 7.99 -13.16
N GLU A 138 14.03 7.56 -12.11
CA GLU A 138 14.65 7.06 -10.86
C GLU A 138 15.39 5.72 -11.05
N SER A 139 15.09 4.96 -12.10
CA SER A 139 15.74 3.66 -12.38
C SER A 139 17.09 3.72 -13.10
N GLU A 140 17.58 4.90 -13.50
CA GLU A 140 18.82 5.01 -14.30
C GLU A 140 20.04 5.53 -13.51
N ASP A 141 19.92 5.90 -12.23
CA ASP A 141 20.89 6.80 -11.59
C ASP A 141 21.52 6.31 -10.26
N GLU A 142 21.49 5.01 -9.96
CA GLU A 142 22.35 4.42 -8.90
C GLU A 142 23.80 4.18 -9.38
N GLY A 143 24.18 4.65 -10.58
CA GLY A 143 25.40 4.23 -11.29
C GLY A 143 26.50 5.28 -11.51
N GLU A 144 26.37 6.54 -11.09
CA GLU A 144 27.35 7.60 -11.41
C GLU A 144 27.99 8.30 -10.20
N GLU A 145 28.29 7.57 -9.12
CA GLU A 145 29.33 7.98 -8.17
C GLU A 145 30.56 7.09 -8.30
N SER A 146 31.26 7.21 -9.43
CA SER A 146 32.67 6.84 -9.51
C SER A 146 33.49 8.12 -9.66
N ASP A 147 34.00 8.59 -8.52
CA ASP A 147 35.01 9.63 -8.41
C ASP A 147 36.28 9.20 -9.18
N GLU A 148 36.39 9.60 -10.45
CA GLU A 148 37.69 9.66 -11.11
C GLU A 148 38.33 11.04 -10.85
N GLU A 149 39.20 11.07 -9.84
CA GLU A 149 40.25 12.06 -9.66
C GLU A 149 41.11 12.16 -10.94
N GLY A 150 40.75 13.06 -11.85
CA GLY A 150 41.44 13.22 -13.12
C GLY A 150 41.38 14.65 -13.64
N GLY A 151 42.24 15.53 -13.11
CA GLY A 151 42.28 16.95 -13.44
C GLY A 151 42.38 17.27 -14.94
N LYS A 152 41.27 17.72 -15.51
CA LYS A 152 41.17 18.69 -16.61
C LYS A 152 39.91 19.52 -16.35
N ARG A 153 39.97 20.85 -16.52
CA ARG A 153 38.79 21.74 -16.38
C ARG A 153 37.69 21.25 -17.34
N GLN A 154 36.82 20.38 -16.85
CA GLN A 154 35.61 19.94 -17.54
C GLN A 154 34.77 21.18 -17.72
N ARG A 155 34.55 21.55 -18.98
CA ARG A 155 33.53 22.52 -19.35
C ARG A 155 32.22 21.85 -18.95
N PHE A 156 31.70 22.19 -17.76
CA PHE A 156 30.40 21.71 -17.32
C PHE A 156 29.41 21.94 -18.46
N ASP A 157 28.87 20.85 -19.00
CA ASP A 157 27.90 20.92 -20.07
C ASP A 157 26.63 21.56 -19.47
N GLU A 158 26.23 22.69 -20.03
CA GLU A 158 25.17 23.57 -19.49
C GLU A 158 23.87 22.77 -19.31
N ALA A 159 23.62 21.82 -20.21
CA ALA A 159 22.50 20.89 -20.17
C ALA A 159 22.51 19.98 -18.93
N THR A 160 23.68 19.51 -18.47
CA THR A 160 23.77 18.63 -17.28
C THR A 160 23.53 19.42 -15.99
N LEU A 161 23.99 20.68 -15.95
CA LEU A 161 23.71 21.58 -14.83
C LEU A 161 22.22 21.93 -14.74
N GLU A 162 21.57 22.16 -15.88
CA GLU A 162 20.15 22.49 -15.95
C GLU A 162 19.27 21.31 -15.48
N LYS A 163 19.55 20.09 -15.97
CA LYS A 163 18.88 18.86 -15.49
C LYS A 163 19.01 18.66 -13.98
N ARG A 164 20.21 18.87 -13.43
CA ARG A 164 20.46 18.78 -11.97
C ARG A 164 19.65 19.82 -11.19
N ARG A 165 19.49 21.03 -11.73
CA ARG A 165 18.67 22.08 -11.11
C ARG A 165 17.20 21.72 -11.12
N GLU A 166 16.69 21.24 -12.25
CA GLU A 166 15.30 20.79 -12.39
C GLU A 166 14.98 19.65 -11.44
N ARG A 167 15.88 18.66 -11.31
CA ARG A 167 15.74 17.56 -10.34
C ARG A 167 15.62 18.06 -8.91
N ARG A 168 16.52 18.96 -8.47
CA ARG A 168 16.46 19.54 -7.12
C ARG A 168 15.17 20.32 -6.86
N LEU A 169 14.69 21.07 -7.86
CA LEU A 169 13.43 21.80 -7.74
C LEU A 169 12.24 20.84 -7.63
N TRP A 170 12.24 19.76 -8.41
CA TRP A 170 11.23 18.73 -8.34
C TRP A 170 11.24 18.00 -6.99
N GLU A 171 12.41 17.58 -6.48
CA GLU A 171 12.55 16.94 -5.15
C GLU A 171 12.01 17.86 -4.03
N GLN A 172 12.30 19.16 -4.10
CA GLN A 172 11.78 20.14 -3.14
C GLN A 172 10.26 20.26 -3.23
N GLN A 173 9.69 20.27 -4.43
CA GLN A 173 8.24 20.30 -4.65
C GLN A 173 7.59 19.01 -4.14
N ARG A 174 8.12 17.85 -4.51
CA ARG A 174 7.69 16.53 -4.03
C ARG A 174 7.68 16.48 -2.51
N ASN A 175 8.78 16.85 -1.86
CA ASN A 175 8.88 16.83 -0.39
C ASN A 175 7.84 17.74 0.26
N LYS A 176 7.54 18.90 -0.34
CA LYS A 176 6.49 19.80 0.15
C LYS A 176 5.10 19.17 0.01
N ILE A 177 4.82 18.52 -1.12
CA ILE A 177 3.55 17.85 -1.39
C ILE A 177 3.34 16.69 -0.41
N LEU A 178 4.34 15.81 -0.27
CA LEU A 178 4.32 14.69 0.67
C LEU A 178 4.18 15.17 2.12
N PHE A 179 4.89 16.24 2.50
CA PHE A 179 4.77 16.82 3.83
C PHE A 179 3.34 17.29 4.12
N ASN A 180 2.71 18.00 3.19
CA ASN A 180 1.33 18.49 3.35
C ASN A 180 0.34 17.32 3.44
N TYR A 181 0.50 16.30 2.60
CA TYR A 181 -0.36 15.12 2.60
C TYR A 181 -0.25 14.32 3.91
N MET A 182 0.97 14.11 4.40
CA MET A 182 1.25 13.37 5.64
C MET A 182 1.08 14.21 6.92
N GLN A 183 0.68 15.48 6.80
CA GLN A 183 0.69 16.43 7.92
C GLN A 183 -0.31 16.06 9.03
N PHE A 184 -1.47 15.51 8.66
CA PHE A 184 -2.57 15.26 9.59
C PHE A 184 -3.03 13.81 9.50
N SER A 185 -3.02 13.12 10.64
CA SER A 185 -3.56 11.76 10.75
C SER A 185 -4.96 11.78 11.34
N TYR A 186 -5.84 10.94 10.81
CA TYR A 186 -7.21 10.78 11.28
C TYR A 186 -7.73 9.37 10.95
N TYR A 187 -9.01 9.12 11.25
CA TYR A 187 -9.69 7.86 10.95
C TYR A 187 -10.88 8.11 10.01
N GLY A 188 -10.97 7.34 8.94
CA GLY A 188 -12.09 7.31 8.01
C GLY A 188 -13.24 6.42 8.50
N SER A 189 -14.00 5.87 7.56
CA SER A 189 -15.11 4.97 7.89
C SER A 189 -14.61 3.68 8.55
N PRO A 190 -15.29 3.18 9.60
CA PRO A 190 -14.92 1.92 10.26
C PRO A 190 -14.91 0.75 9.26
N VAL A 191 -13.87 -0.08 9.36
CA VAL A 191 -13.64 -1.23 8.50
C VAL A 191 -14.73 -2.28 8.71
N SER A 192 -15.26 -2.43 9.92
CA SER A 192 -16.38 -3.33 10.20
C SER A 192 -17.65 -2.95 9.44
N VAL A 193 -17.93 -1.65 9.28
CA VAL A 193 -19.07 -1.15 8.50
C VAL A 193 -18.87 -1.43 7.02
N ALA A 194 -17.67 -1.14 6.48
CA ALA A 194 -17.32 -1.51 5.11
C ALA A 194 -17.43 -3.03 4.88
N SER A 195 -16.99 -3.82 5.86
CA SER A 195 -17.05 -5.28 5.83
C SER A 195 -18.49 -5.80 5.83
N PHE A 196 -19.38 -5.16 6.59
CA PHE A 196 -20.80 -5.49 6.57
C PHE A 196 -21.43 -5.26 5.20
N PHE A 197 -21.04 -4.20 4.48
CA PHE A 197 -21.52 -3.96 3.12
C PHE A 197 -21.09 -5.03 2.11
N PHE A 198 -20.02 -5.80 2.37
CA PHE A 198 -19.72 -7.00 1.57
C PHE A 198 -20.82 -8.05 1.67
N PHE A 199 -21.53 -8.13 2.80
CA PHE A 199 -22.55 -9.15 3.06
C PHE A 199 -23.90 -8.84 2.41
N CYS A 200 -24.18 -7.56 2.14
CA CYS A 200 -25.48 -7.10 1.67
C CYS A 200 -25.61 -6.98 0.14
N LYS A 201 -24.58 -7.32 -0.64
CA LYS A 201 -24.55 -7.22 -2.11
C LYS A 201 -24.19 -8.54 -2.78
#